data_AF-A0A846T5H1-F1
#
_entry.id   AF-A0A846T5H1-F1
#
_cell.length_a   1.000
_cell.length_b   1.000
_cell.length_c   1.000
_cell.angle_alpha   90.00
_cell.angle_beta   90.00
_cell.angle_gamma   90.00
#
_symmetry.space_group_name_H-M   'P 1'
#
loop_
_entity.id
_entity.type
_entity.pdbx_description
1 polymer ?
#
loop_
_entity_poly.entity_id
_entity_poly.type
_entity_poly.pdbx_seq_one_letter_code
_entity_poly.pdbx_strand_id
1 'polypeptide(L)'
;MIETPVLLDVPLSPFYCRQAVMWKQRLLPVMDLAAWLRQNPALPRQQTLTGVFAYQTQPGAEPAYGALRLAAIPDRAHVGDDQACALPKQPPGWPTLAISCFKHNEQPIPILDLPRIFTGGLL
;
A
#
# COMPACT_ATOMS: atom_id res chain seq x y z
N MET A 1 1.83 7.14 -10.78
CA MET A 1 2.73 5.97 -10.69
C MET A 1 4.11 6.40 -11.19
N ILE A 2 5.16 5.78 -10.69
CA ILE A 2 6.55 5.98 -11.13
C ILE A 2 7.10 4.60 -11.50
N GLU A 3 7.47 4.40 -12.77
CA GLU A 3 7.85 3.08 -13.29
C GLU A 3 9.29 2.70 -12.96
N THR A 4 10.19 3.68 -13.00
CA THR A 4 11.61 3.54 -12.64
C THR A 4 11.97 4.58 -11.56
N PRO A 5 11.45 4.44 -10.33
CA PRO A 5 11.67 5.40 -9.27
C PRO A 5 13.13 5.38 -8.81
N VAL A 6 13.70 6.57 -8.60
CA VAL A 6 14.90 6.71 -7.79
C VAL A 6 14.48 6.64 -6.33
N LEU A 7 14.83 5.53 -5.67
CA LEU A 7 14.51 5.28 -4.28
C LEU A 7 15.70 5.67 -3.40
N LEU A 8 15.43 6.43 -2.34
CA LEU A 8 16.40 6.85 -1.35
C LEU A 8 16.24 5.96 -0.12
N ASP A 9 17.31 5.32 0.32
CA ASP A 9 17.30 4.54 1.55
C ASP A 9 17.24 5.46 2.77
N VAL A 10 16.38 5.11 3.73
CA VAL A 10 16.20 5.80 5.01
C VAL A 10 16.75 4.88 6.11
N PRO A 11 17.94 5.17 6.66
CA PRO A 11 18.52 4.36 7.73
C PRO A 11 17.63 4.29 8.98
N LEU A 12 17.74 3.20 9.74
CA LEU A 12 17.05 2.99 11.03
C LEU A 12 15.51 2.99 10.97
N SER A 13 14.93 2.98 9.77
CA SER A 13 13.50 2.81 9.55
C SER A 13 13.09 1.33 9.66
N PRO A 14 11.80 1.05 9.95
CA PRO A 14 11.28 -0.31 9.91
C PRO A 14 11.49 -0.98 8.55
N PHE A 15 11.62 -2.30 8.53
CA PHE A 15 11.97 -3.05 7.32
C PHE A 15 10.97 -2.90 6.16
N TYR A 16 9.74 -2.51 6.46
CA TYR A 16 8.66 -2.28 5.49
C TYR A 16 8.55 -0.81 5.03
N CYS A 17 9.41 0.08 5.51
CA CYS A 17 9.42 1.52 5.17
C CYS A 17 10.87 2.04 5.01
N ARG A 18 11.74 1.25 4.35
CA ARG A 18 13.17 1.58 4.22
C ARG A 18 13.51 2.59 3.15
N GLN A 19 12.54 2.97 2.33
CA GLN A 19 12.79 3.73 1.12
C GLN A 19 11.85 4.92 1.05
N ALA A 20 12.32 5.99 0.41
CA ALA A 20 11.54 7.17 0.09
C ALA A 20 11.71 7.53 -1.39
N VAL A 21 10.73 8.24 -1.95
CA VAL A 21 10.75 8.71 -3.34
C VAL A 21 10.46 10.20 -3.40
N MET A 22 11.15 10.93 -4.27
CA MET A 22 10.84 12.33 -4.56
C MET A 22 9.72 12.39 -5.61
N TRP A 23 8.58 13.00 -5.27
CA TRP A 23 7.44 13.19 -6.15
C TRP A 23 6.91 14.61 -6.03
N LYS A 24 6.90 15.38 -7.13
CA LYS A 24 6.46 16.79 -7.17
C LYS A 24 7.07 17.65 -6.03
N GLN A 25 8.41 17.56 -5.88
CA GLN A 25 9.17 18.25 -4.82
C GLN A 25 8.76 17.86 -3.38
N ARG A 26 8.10 16.71 -3.20
CA ARG A 26 7.76 16.13 -1.89
C ARG A 26 8.46 14.80 -1.73
N LEU A 27 9.09 14.59 -0.58
CA LEU A 27 9.64 13.29 -0.21
C LEU A 27 8.52 12.44 0.39
N LEU A 28 8.22 11.30 -0.23
CA LEU A 28 7.17 10.38 0.22
C LEU A 28 7.78 9.07 0.72
N PRO A 29 7.37 8.54 1.89
CA PRO A 29 7.77 7.21 2.33
C PRO A 29 7.15 6.15 1.42
N VAL A 30 7.95 5.14 1.05
CA VAL A 30 7.53 4.01 0.23
C VAL A 30 7.31 2.80 1.13
N MET A 31 6.05 2.39 1.28
CA MET A 31 5.67 1.25 2.11
C MET A 31 5.70 -0.06 1.30
N ASP A 32 6.32 -1.09 1.85
CA ASP A 32 6.26 -2.48 1.35
C ASP A 32 5.28 -3.29 2.20
N LEU A 33 3.99 -3.25 1.82
CA LEU A 33 2.94 -3.96 2.53
C LEU A 33 3.08 -5.47 2.45
N ALA A 34 3.71 -6.00 1.39
CA ALA A 34 3.96 -7.42 1.27
C ALA A 34 5.00 -7.89 2.30
N ALA A 35 6.05 -7.09 2.51
CA ALA A 35 7.02 -7.32 3.57
C ALA A 35 6.35 -7.24 4.95
N TRP A 36 5.55 -6.21 5.21
CA TRP A 36 4.82 -6.04 6.47
C TRP A 36 3.87 -7.21 6.75
N LEU A 37 3.03 -7.60 5.78
CA LEU A 37 2.07 -8.71 5.94
C LEU A 37 2.74 -10.06 6.23
N ARG A 38 3.92 -10.30 5.65
CA ARG A 38 4.65 -11.56 5.78
C ARG A 38 5.64 -11.55 6.95
N GLN A 39 5.81 -10.41 7.62
CA GLN A 39 6.83 -10.20 8.66
C GLN A 39 8.21 -10.67 8.19
N ASN A 40 8.50 -10.43 6.90
CA ASN A 40 9.72 -10.89 6.26
C ASN A 40 10.24 -9.76 5.37
N PRO A 41 11.47 -9.25 5.60
CA PRO A 41 12.08 -8.29 4.70
C PRO A 41 12.20 -8.92 3.31
N ALA A 42 11.29 -8.55 2.41
CA ALA A 42 11.27 -9.10 1.06
C ALA A 42 12.63 -8.86 0.38
N LEU A 43 13.16 -9.89 -0.29
CA LEU A 43 14.36 -9.78 -1.12
C LEU A 43 14.24 -8.60 -2.12
N PRO A 44 15.34 -7.94 -2.50
CA PRO A 44 15.33 -6.88 -3.50
C PRO A 44 14.66 -7.36 -4.79
N ARG A 45 13.45 -6.86 -5.11
CA ARG A 45 12.85 -7.05 -6.43
C ARG A 45 13.56 -6.16 -7.44
N GLN A 46 13.97 -6.76 -8.57
CA GLN A 46 14.69 -6.08 -9.67
C GLN A 46 13.88 -4.96 -10.33
N GLN A 47 12.56 -4.97 -10.20
CA GLN A 47 11.68 -3.88 -10.63
C GLN A 47 10.84 -3.42 -9.45
N THR A 48 10.89 -2.12 -9.17
CA THR A 48 10.10 -1.48 -8.12
C THR A 48 9.23 -0.43 -8.77
N LEU A 49 8.01 -0.80 -9.14
CA LEU A 49 7.00 0.18 -9.46
C LEU A 49 6.58 0.88 -8.16
N THR A 50 6.44 2.20 -8.19
CA THR A 50 5.94 2.96 -7.04
C THR A 50 4.60 3.61 -7.39
N GLY A 51 3.55 3.16 -6.72
CA GLY A 51 2.25 3.83 -6.75
C GLY A 51 2.24 5.00 -5.78
N VAL A 52 1.78 6.17 -6.22
CA VAL A 52 1.53 7.32 -5.34
C VAL A 52 0.03 7.43 -5.18
N PHE A 53 -0.44 7.40 -3.93
CA PHE A 53 -1.85 7.36 -3.58
C PHE A 53 -2.20 8.59 -2.74
N ALA A 54 -3.30 9.25 -3.13
CA ALA A 54 -3.90 10.29 -2.32
C ALA A 54 -4.79 9.66 -1.25
N TYR A 55 -4.79 10.24 -0.06
CA TYR A 55 -5.68 9.85 1.03
C TYR A 55 -6.04 11.07 1.86
N GLN A 56 -7.17 11.02 2.57
CA GLN A 56 -7.57 12.05 3.52
C GLN A 56 -7.55 11.44 4.93
N THR A 57 -6.95 12.14 5.88
CA THR A 57 -6.91 11.69 7.29
C THR A 57 -8.29 11.71 7.94
N GLN A 58 -9.17 12.57 7.44
CA GLN A 58 -10.58 12.67 7.78
C GLN A 58 -11.36 13.18 6.54
N PRO A 59 -12.65 12.83 6.41
CA PRO A 59 -13.46 13.28 5.28
C PRO A 59 -13.40 14.80 5.08
N GLY A 60 -13.07 15.24 3.85
CA GLY A 60 -13.00 16.67 3.50
C GLY A 60 -11.68 17.38 3.83
N ALA A 61 -10.71 16.71 4.47
CA ALA A 61 -9.37 17.29 4.67
C ALA A 61 -8.59 17.40 3.35
N GLU A 62 -7.59 18.28 3.33
CA GLU A 62 -6.65 18.35 2.21
C GLU A 62 -5.99 16.98 1.96
N PRO A 63 -5.95 16.49 0.70
CA PRO A 63 -5.34 15.20 0.41
C PRO A 63 -3.85 15.17 0.77
N ALA A 64 -3.49 14.21 1.63
CA ALA A 64 -2.13 13.78 1.84
C ALA A 64 -1.75 12.71 0.80
N TYR A 65 -0.45 12.43 0.69
CA TYR A 65 0.07 11.47 -0.28
C TYR A 65 1.02 10.49 0.39
N GLY A 66 0.90 9.23 0.01
CA GLY A 66 1.81 8.17 0.40
C GLY A 66 2.20 7.33 -0.80
N ALA A 67 3.29 6.58 -0.69
CA ALA A 67 3.76 5.72 -1.75
C ALA A 67 3.76 4.25 -1.33
N LEU A 68 3.33 3.37 -2.23
CA LEU A 68 3.40 1.92 -2.05
C LEU A 68 4.30 1.31 -3.11
N ARG A 69 5.07 0.29 -2.70
CA ARG A 69 5.79 -0.58 -3.63
C ARG A 69 4.79 -1.53 -4.29
N LEU A 70 4.81 -1.58 -5.62
CA LEU A 70 3.90 -2.40 -6.42
C LEU A 70 4.65 -3.53 -7.12
N ALA A 71 3.99 -4.68 -7.25
CA ALA A 71 4.52 -5.84 -7.96
C ALA A 71 4.37 -5.71 -9.48
N ALA A 72 3.33 -5.01 -9.92
CA ALA A 72 2.93 -4.81 -11.31
C ALA A 72 2.11 -3.51 -11.41
N ILE A 73 1.81 -3.08 -12.63
CA ILE A 73 0.89 -1.98 -12.88
C ILE A 73 -0.51 -2.42 -12.40
N PRO A 74 -1.23 -1.62 -11.60
CA PRO A 74 -2.54 -1.99 -11.11
C PRO A 74 -3.60 -1.85 -12.21
N ASP A 75 -4.50 -2.82 -12.29
CA ASP A 75 -5.67 -2.78 -13.16
C ASP A 75 -6.83 -2.00 -12.52
N ARG A 76 -7.62 -1.33 -13.35
CA ARG A 76 -8.87 -0.71 -12.90
C ARG A 76 -9.99 -1.75 -12.93
N ALA A 77 -10.57 -2.04 -11.77
CA ALA A 77 -11.75 -2.89 -11.64
C ALA A 77 -13.00 -2.04 -11.34
N HIS A 78 -14.13 -2.43 -11.90
CA HIS A 78 -15.45 -1.97 -11.44
C HIS A 78 -15.96 -2.96 -10.39
N VAL A 79 -16.48 -2.45 -9.27
CA VAL A 79 -16.87 -3.27 -8.12
C VAL A 79 -18.24 -2.82 -7.63
N GLY A 80 -19.17 -3.76 -7.45
CA GLY A 80 -20.48 -3.56 -6.83
C GLY A 80 -20.58 -4.17 -5.43
N ASP A 81 -21.64 -3.82 -4.70
CA ASP A 81 -21.88 -4.30 -3.33
C ASP A 81 -22.15 -5.81 -3.26
N ASP A 82 -22.67 -6.40 -4.34
CA ASP A 82 -22.91 -7.84 -4.50
C ASP A 82 -21.61 -8.67 -4.54
N GLN A 83 -20.47 -8.02 -4.80
CA GLN A 83 -19.15 -8.63 -4.76
C GLN A 83 -18.53 -8.59 -3.37
N ALA A 84 -19.15 -7.95 -2.37
CA ALA A 84 -18.60 -7.85 -1.02
C ALA A 84 -18.35 -9.24 -0.42
N CYS A 85 -17.20 -9.42 0.22
CA CYS A 85 -16.85 -10.67 0.89
C CYS A 85 -16.03 -10.42 2.16
N ALA A 86 -15.79 -11.48 2.94
CA ALA A 86 -14.94 -11.38 4.13
C ALA A 86 -13.47 -11.15 3.74
N LEU A 87 -12.73 -10.45 4.60
CA LEU A 87 -11.27 -10.32 4.46
C LEU A 87 -10.61 -11.72 4.46
N PRO A 88 -9.51 -11.92 3.72
CA PRO A 88 -8.73 -13.15 3.79
C PRO A 88 -8.19 -13.39 5.20
N LYS A 89 -8.26 -14.64 5.68
CA LYS A 89 -7.72 -15.02 7.00
C LYS A 89 -6.19 -15.05 7.04
N GLN A 90 -5.54 -15.14 5.88
CA GLN A 90 -4.09 -15.25 5.75
C GLN A 90 -3.57 -14.28 4.68
N PRO A 91 -2.48 -13.55 4.96
CA PRO A 91 -1.83 -13.41 6.27
C PRO A 91 -2.74 -12.72 7.31
N PRO A 92 -2.51 -12.92 8.62
CA PRO A 92 -3.39 -12.41 9.68
C PRO A 92 -3.39 -10.87 9.80
N GLY A 93 -2.48 -10.18 9.12
CA GLY A 93 -2.39 -8.71 9.14
C GLY A 93 -3.42 -7.98 8.28
N TRP A 94 -4.24 -8.67 7.48
CA TRP A 94 -5.24 -8.03 6.61
C TRP A 94 -6.22 -7.11 7.35
N PRO A 95 -6.78 -7.47 8.52
CA PRO A 95 -7.67 -6.59 9.27
C PRO A 95 -7.04 -5.26 9.72
N THR A 96 -5.70 -5.17 9.72
CA THR A 96 -4.98 -3.92 10.01
C THR A 96 -4.82 -3.05 8.76
N LEU A 97 -4.75 -3.64 7.57
CA LEU A 97 -4.45 -2.92 6.33
C LEU A 97 -5.66 -2.55 5.49
N ALA A 98 -6.80 -3.21 5.70
CA ALA A 98 -7.93 -3.14 4.78
C ALA A 98 -9.23 -2.78 5.51
N ILE A 99 -10.03 -1.92 4.88
CA ILE A 99 -11.35 -1.51 5.37
C ILE A 99 -12.45 -2.51 4.99
N SER A 100 -12.28 -3.21 3.87
CA SER A 100 -13.25 -4.16 3.32
C SER A 100 -12.60 -5.07 2.28
N CYS A 101 -13.37 -5.97 1.68
CA CYS A 101 -12.90 -6.89 0.65
C CYS A 101 -14.02 -7.12 -0.39
N PHE A 102 -13.64 -7.30 -1.64
CA PHE A 102 -14.54 -7.75 -2.70
C PHE A 102 -13.99 -9.00 -3.40
N LYS A 103 -14.87 -9.78 -3.98
CA LYS A 103 -14.53 -11.00 -4.71
C LYS A 103 -14.44 -10.70 -6.21
N HIS A 104 -13.34 -11.09 -6.83
CA HIS A 104 -13.12 -10.97 -8.26
C HIS A 104 -12.46 -12.24 -8.79
N ASN A 105 -13.08 -12.90 -9.77
CA ASN A 105 -12.64 -14.19 -10.30
C ASN A 105 -12.34 -15.22 -9.20
N GLU A 106 -13.28 -15.39 -8.27
CA GLU A 106 -13.14 -16.27 -7.09
C GLU A 106 -12.07 -15.89 -6.06
N GLN A 107 -11.32 -14.81 -6.29
CA GLN A 107 -10.27 -14.36 -5.38
C GLN A 107 -10.76 -13.19 -4.51
N PRO A 108 -10.54 -13.24 -3.18
CA PRO A 108 -10.78 -12.09 -2.32
C PRO A 108 -9.70 -11.03 -2.55
N ILE A 109 -10.12 -9.81 -2.86
CA ILE A 109 -9.28 -8.63 -3.07
C ILE A 109 -9.57 -7.61 -1.95
N PRO A 110 -8.64 -7.43 -1.00
CA PRO A 110 -8.78 -6.44 0.07
C PRO A 110 -8.73 -5.00 -0.47
N ILE A 111 -9.60 -4.14 0.06
CA ILE A 111 -9.59 -2.69 -0.18
C ILE A 111 -8.80 -2.03 0.95
N LEU A 112 -7.69 -1.38 0.59
CA LEU A 112 -6.73 -0.83 1.56
C LEU A 112 -7.29 0.39 2.31
N ASP A 113 -7.00 0.46 3.61
CA ASP A 113 -7.19 1.62 4.47
C ASP A 113 -5.96 2.55 4.37
N LEU A 114 -5.93 3.39 3.33
CA LEU A 114 -4.78 4.26 3.08
C LEU A 114 -4.49 5.24 4.24
N PRO A 115 -5.50 5.91 4.84
CA PRO A 115 -5.25 6.75 6.01
C PRO A 115 -4.54 5.97 7.12
N ARG A 116 -5.05 4.79 7.50
CA ARG A 116 -4.43 3.97 8.54
C ARG A 116 -3.01 3.53 8.20
N ILE A 117 -2.76 3.15 6.95
CA ILE A 117 -1.44 2.74 6.47
C ILE A 117 -0.40 3.86 6.62
N PHE A 118 -0.78 5.10 6.29
CA PHE A 118 0.17 6.22 6.19
C PHE A 118 0.23 7.13 7.44
N THR A 119 -0.71 7.04 8.38
CA THR A 119 -0.72 7.86 9.61
C THR A 119 -0.21 7.13 10.86
N GLY A 120 0.50 6.01 10.68
CA GLY A 120 1.15 5.29 11.79
C GLY A 120 0.34 4.11 12.34
N GLY A 121 -0.73 3.67 11.67
CA GLY A 121 -1.50 2.48 12.08
C GLY A 121 -0.77 1.14 11.90
N LEU A 122 0.50 1.17 11.48
CA LEU A 122 1.37 0.00 11.26
C LEU A 122 2.52 -0.10 12.27
N LEU A 123 2.52 0.77 13.29
CA LEU A 123 3.46 0.76 14.42
C LEU A 123 3.03 -0.25 15.49
#